data_AF-A0AAD6H9E1-F1
#
_entry.id   AF-A0AAD6H9E1-F1
#
_cell.length_a   1.000
_cell.length_b   1.000
_cell.length_c   1.000
_cell.angle_alpha   90.00
_cell.angle_beta   90.00
_cell.angle_gamma   90.00
#
_symmetry.space_group_name_H-M   'P 1'
#
loop_
_entity.id
_entity.type
_entity.pdbx_description
1 polymer ?
#
loop_
_entity_poly.entity_id
_entity_poly.type
_entity_poly.pdbx_seq_one_letter_code
_entity_poly.pdbx_strand_id
1 'polypeptide(L)'
;MPFITANTSFAIPERLKALQTAFFAPNHDAHIWIDGWYPDVLTMEHAAMQAYGSSASHWGGADIMQVLELIPEDDPFQPRAQWNVTTDLYPNRATSKVIADASHALFPEQGNPFWRLFCHG
;
A
#
# COMPACT_ATOMS: atom_id res chain seq x y z
N MET A 1 6.76 -8.71 -8.05
CA MET A 1 5.54 -9.51 -7.82
C MET A 1 4.26 -8.95 -8.49
N PRO A 2 4.06 -7.62 -8.64
CA PRO A 2 2.85 -7.08 -9.29
C PRO A 2 2.63 -7.61 -10.71
N PHE A 3 3.70 -7.74 -11.49
CA PHE A 3 3.62 -8.28 -12.85
C PHE A 3 3.15 -9.73 -12.96
N ILE A 4 3.40 -10.57 -11.95
CA ILE A 4 2.88 -11.95 -11.93
C ILE A 4 1.39 -11.92 -11.61
N THR A 5 1.01 -11.14 -10.60
CA THR A 5 -0.38 -10.98 -10.18
C THR A 5 -1.27 -10.47 -11.33
N ALA A 6 -0.79 -9.43 -12.02
CA ALA A 6 -1.53 -8.77 -13.08
C ALA A 6 -1.61 -9.58 -14.38
N ASN A 7 -0.66 -10.47 -14.65
CA ASN A 7 -0.59 -11.20 -15.91
C ASN A 7 -1.70 -12.26 -16.00
N THR A 8 -2.76 -11.94 -16.74
CA THR A 8 -3.93 -12.79 -16.96
C THR A 8 -3.64 -14.07 -17.76
N SER A 9 -2.45 -14.19 -18.36
CA SER A 9 -2.02 -15.43 -19.02
C SER A 9 -1.53 -16.51 -18.03
N PHE A 10 -1.23 -16.15 -16.77
CA PHE A 10 -0.87 -17.11 -15.74
C PHE A 10 -2.09 -17.75 -15.08
N ALA A 11 -1.89 -18.95 -14.53
CA ALA A 11 -2.95 -19.67 -13.83
C ALA A 11 -3.36 -18.94 -12.54
N ILE A 12 -4.65 -18.98 -12.21
CA ILE A 12 -5.20 -18.32 -11.01
C ILE A 12 -4.42 -18.66 -9.72
N PRO A 13 -4.05 -19.92 -9.42
CA PRO A 13 -3.29 -20.24 -8.19
C PRO A 13 -1.92 -19.56 -8.11
N GLU A 14 -1.24 -19.39 -9.25
CA GLU A 14 0.05 -18.71 -9.32
C GLU A 14 -0.11 -17.20 -9.07
N ARG A 15 -1.11 -16.60 -9.73
CA ARG A 15 -1.47 -15.20 -9.54
C ARG A 15 -1.89 -14.89 -8.10
N LEU A 16 -2.72 -15.75 -7.50
CA LEU A 16 -3.15 -15.62 -6.10
C LEU A 16 -1.98 -15.71 -5.13
N LYS A 17 -1.03 -16.63 -5.35
CA LYS A 17 0.16 -16.72 -4.50
C LYS A 17 0.99 -15.44 -4.58
N ALA A 18 1.17 -14.89 -5.78
CA ALA A 18 1.88 -13.63 -5.97
C ALA A 18 1.14 -12.43 -5.34
N LEU A 19 -0.19 -12.41 -5.47
CA LEU A 19 -1.08 -11.39 -4.90
C LEU A 19 -1.01 -11.40 -3.38
N GLN A 20 -1.18 -12.58 -2.75
CA GLN A 20 -1.07 -12.75 -1.31
C GLN A 20 0.28 -12.27 -0.80
N THR A 21 1.38 -12.69 -1.44
CA THR A 21 2.74 -12.35 -1.00
C THR A 21 3.03 -10.85 -1.08
N ALA A 22 2.46 -10.16 -2.08
CA ALA A 22 2.79 -8.77 -2.33
C ALA A 22 1.84 -7.79 -1.63
N PHE A 23 0.56 -8.14 -1.48
CA PHE A 23 -0.46 -7.17 -1.13
C PHE A 23 -1.21 -7.47 0.16
N PHE A 24 -1.21 -8.71 0.65
CA PHE A 24 -2.06 -9.12 1.77
C PHE A 24 -1.26 -9.69 2.94
N ALA A 25 -1.66 -9.35 4.15
CA ALA A 25 -1.20 -9.94 5.38
C ALA A 25 -1.60 -11.42 5.46
N PRO A 26 -0.92 -12.23 6.28
CA PRO A 26 -1.26 -13.64 6.46
C PRO A 26 -2.73 -13.82 6.86
N ASN A 27 -3.41 -14.82 6.27
CA ASN A 27 -4.82 -15.17 6.53
C ASN A 27 -5.88 -14.18 6.00
N HIS A 28 -5.50 -13.13 5.27
CA HIS A 28 -6.45 -12.26 4.57
C HIS A 28 -6.78 -12.81 3.18
N ASP A 29 -8.03 -12.61 2.73
CA ASP A 29 -8.52 -13.17 1.48
C ASP A 29 -8.10 -12.34 0.26
N ALA A 30 -7.03 -12.78 -0.41
CA ALA A 30 -6.55 -12.13 -1.63
C ALA A 30 -7.48 -12.29 -2.85
N HIS A 31 -8.46 -13.21 -2.83
CA HIS A 31 -9.33 -13.44 -4.00
C HIS A 31 -10.12 -12.19 -4.40
N ILE A 32 -10.36 -11.27 -3.47
CA ILE A 32 -11.09 -10.02 -3.73
C ILE A 32 -10.39 -9.12 -4.75
N TRP A 33 -9.08 -9.32 -4.99
CA TRP A 33 -8.26 -8.55 -5.93
C TRP A 33 -7.74 -9.41 -7.10
N ILE A 34 -8.29 -10.60 -7.34
CA ILE A 34 -7.77 -11.47 -8.43
C ILE A 34 -8.16 -10.97 -9.83
N ASP A 35 -9.26 -10.23 -9.93
CA ASP A 35 -9.80 -9.69 -11.18
C ASP A 35 -9.55 -8.18 -11.30
N GLY A 36 -9.83 -7.61 -12.49
CA GLY A 36 -9.72 -6.17 -12.73
C GLY A 36 -8.31 -5.66 -13.11
N TRP A 37 -7.36 -6.57 -13.35
CA TRP A 37 -6.00 -6.21 -13.77
C TRP A 37 -5.90 -5.89 -15.27
N TYR A 38 -5.12 -4.85 -15.59
CA TYR A 38 -4.79 -4.45 -16.96
C TYR A 38 -3.26 -4.45 -17.13
N PRO A 39 -2.65 -5.57 -17.61
CA PRO A 39 -1.19 -5.73 -17.65
C PRO A 39 -0.45 -4.65 -18.44
N ASP A 40 -1.05 -4.20 -19.54
CA ASP A 40 -0.46 -3.17 -20.40
C ASP A 40 -0.40 -1.82 -19.66
N VAL A 41 -1.45 -1.48 -18.91
CA VAL A 41 -1.50 -0.26 -18.09
C VAL A 41 -0.49 -0.34 -16.95
N LEU A 42 -0.40 -1.47 -16.23
CA LEU A 42 0.63 -1.67 -15.21
C LEU A 42 2.05 -1.47 -15.77
N THR A 43 2.31 -1.97 -16.97
CA THR A 43 3.60 -1.82 -17.64
C THR A 43 3.88 -0.35 -17.98
N MET A 44 2.88 0.37 -18.48
CA MET A 44 2.98 1.80 -18.77
C MET A 44 3.22 2.62 -17.51
N GLU A 45 2.49 2.37 -16.42
CA GLU A 45 2.64 3.06 -15.13
C GLU A 45 4.03 2.83 -14.54
N HIS A 46 4.51 1.59 -14.55
CA HIS A 46 5.84 1.26 -14.08
C HIS A 46 6.92 1.97 -14.92
N ALA A 47 6.80 1.97 -16.25
CA ALA A 47 7.74 2.66 -17.13
C ALA A 47 7.74 4.18 -16.89
N ALA A 48 6.56 4.78 -16.69
CA ALA A 48 6.43 6.20 -16.38
C ALA A 48 7.11 6.55 -15.06
N MET A 49 6.92 5.75 -14.00
CA MET A 49 7.59 5.96 -12.72
C MET A 49 9.11 5.84 -12.81
N GLN A 50 9.62 4.86 -13.57
CA GLN A 50 11.06 4.72 -13.80
C GLN A 50 11.64 5.91 -14.56
N ALA A 51 10.94 6.42 -15.58
CA ALA A 51 11.36 7.60 -16.33
C ALA A 51 11.31 8.89 -15.48
N TYR A 52 10.35 8.96 -14.54
CA TYR A 52 10.19 10.10 -13.65
C TYR A 52 11.24 10.15 -12.54
N GLY A 53 11.69 8.99 -12.05
CA GLY A 53 12.69 8.90 -10.99
C GLY A 53 12.06 9.05 -9.60
N SER A 54 12.22 10.22 -8.96
CA SER A 54 11.79 10.43 -7.57
C SER A 54 10.60 11.37 -7.45
N SER A 55 9.55 10.90 -6.76
CA SER A 55 8.41 11.71 -6.35
C SER A 55 8.56 12.32 -4.95
N ALA A 56 9.73 12.19 -4.30
CA ALA A 56 9.94 12.67 -2.93
C ALA A 56 9.69 14.17 -2.75
N SER A 57 9.95 15.00 -3.77
CA SER A 57 9.64 16.45 -3.72
C SER A 57 8.15 16.77 -3.87
N HIS A 58 7.34 15.79 -4.26
CA HIS A 58 5.88 15.88 -4.40
C HIS A 58 5.16 15.23 -3.22
N TRP A 59 5.91 14.57 -2.34
CA TRP A 59 5.42 14.12 -1.05
C TRP A 59 5.29 15.33 -0.12
N GLY A 60 4.07 15.56 0.36
CA GLY A 60 3.84 16.52 1.44
C GLY A 60 2.46 17.16 1.38
N GLY A 61 1.56 16.70 2.24
CA GLY A 61 0.28 17.37 2.50
C GLY A 61 0.52 18.85 2.81
N ALA A 62 -0.31 19.72 2.25
CA ALA A 62 -0.20 21.18 2.30
C ALA A 62 0.38 21.71 3.63
N ASP A 63 1.19 22.78 3.56
CA ASP A 63 2.05 23.30 4.64
C ASP A 63 1.40 23.40 6.03
N ILE A 64 0.07 23.51 6.10
CA ILE A 64 -0.70 23.78 7.32
C ILE A 64 -1.52 22.59 7.83
N MET A 65 -1.71 21.52 7.06
CA MET A 65 -2.67 20.46 7.42
C MET A 65 -2.02 19.37 8.29
N GLN A 66 -2.78 18.78 9.21
CA GLN A 66 -2.34 17.59 9.93
C GLN A 66 -2.17 16.41 8.96
N VAL A 67 -1.15 15.58 9.19
CA VAL A 67 -0.84 14.40 8.38
C VAL A 67 -0.96 13.16 9.25
N LEU A 68 -1.81 12.22 8.86
CA LEU A 68 -1.88 10.90 9.47
C LEU A 68 -1.21 9.91 8.52
N GLU A 69 -0.12 9.28 8.96
CA GLU A 69 0.52 8.16 8.28
C GLU A 69 0.01 6.86 8.89
N LEU A 70 -0.55 6.00 8.05
CA LEU A 70 -0.91 4.64 8.42
C LEU A 70 0.14 3.69 7.84
N ILE A 71 0.75 2.90 8.70
CA ILE A 71 1.82 1.97 8.34
C ILE A 71 1.29 0.55 8.53
N PRO A 72 1.01 -0.21 7.46
CA PRO A 72 0.67 -1.61 7.59
C PRO A 72 1.92 -2.40 8.02
N GLU A 73 1.81 -3.20 9.07
CA GLU A 73 2.96 -3.88 9.67
C GLU A 73 3.63 -4.88 8.70
N ASP A 74 2.84 -5.53 7.85
CA ASP A 74 3.24 -6.61 6.95
C ASP A 74 3.35 -6.14 5.49
N ASP A 75 3.44 -4.83 5.21
CA ASP A 75 3.61 -4.31 3.84
C ASP A 75 5.07 -4.48 3.35
N PRO A 76 5.34 -5.32 2.33
CA PRO A 76 6.68 -5.49 1.79
C PRO A 76 7.19 -4.27 1.00
N PHE A 77 6.30 -3.35 0.60
CA PHE A 77 6.64 -2.12 -0.10
C PHE A 77 7.01 -0.97 0.83
N GLN A 78 6.74 -1.09 2.13
CA GLN A 78 7.13 -0.11 3.15
C GLN A 78 8.06 -0.74 4.21
N PRO A 79 9.35 -0.95 3.88
CA PRO A 79 10.31 -1.52 4.83
C PRO A 79 10.38 -0.74 6.15
N ARG A 80 10.62 -1.43 7.26
CA ARG A 80 10.73 -0.81 8.61
C ARG A 80 11.71 0.36 8.70
N ALA A 81 12.76 0.38 7.88
CA ALA A 81 13.72 1.49 7.81
C ALA A 81 13.12 2.81 7.26
N GLN A 82 11.96 2.74 6.61
CA GLN A 82 11.22 3.88 6.07
C GLN A 82 10.00 4.26 6.93
N TRP A 83 9.79 3.57 8.05
CA TRP A 83 8.74 3.93 8.99
C TRP A 83 9.09 5.26 9.65
N ASN A 84 8.07 6.07 9.95
CA ASN A 84 8.21 7.39 10.59
C ASN A 84 8.92 8.47 9.75
N VAL A 85 9.26 8.19 8.48
CA VAL A 85 9.79 9.22 7.56
C VAL A 85 8.86 10.43 7.50
N THR A 86 7.54 10.21 7.51
CA THR A 86 6.55 11.29 7.52
C THR A 86 6.62 12.13 8.81
N THR A 87 6.80 11.51 9.98
CA THR A 87 6.97 12.25 11.25
C THR A 87 8.31 12.95 11.35
N ASP A 88 9.36 12.43 10.73
CA ASP A 88 10.66 13.09 10.66
C ASP A 88 10.60 14.34 9.76
N LEU A 89 9.86 14.27 8.65
CA LEU A 89 9.64 15.39 7.74
C LEU A 89 8.72 16.47 8.35
N TYR A 90 7.73 16.08 9.15
CA TYR A 90 6.68 16.97 9.66
C TYR A 90 6.42 16.81 11.17
N PRO A 91 7.42 17.01 12.05
CA PRO A 91 7.33 16.64 13.46
C PRO A 91 6.22 17.34 14.25
N ASN A 92 5.78 18.52 13.81
CA ASN A 92 4.75 19.31 14.50
C ASN A 92 3.31 19.00 14.05
N ARG A 93 3.12 18.18 13.01
CA ARG A 93 1.79 17.97 12.40
C ARG A 93 1.54 16.57 11.87
N ALA A 94 2.57 15.72 11.81
CA ALA A 94 2.43 14.33 11.43
C ALA A 94 2.24 13.43 12.66
N THR A 95 1.45 12.38 12.49
CA THR A 95 1.32 11.27 13.43
C THR A 95 1.35 9.98 12.64
N SER A 96 2.20 9.05 13.02
CA SER A 96 2.27 7.71 12.42
C SER A 96 1.60 6.68 13.32
N LYS A 97 0.84 5.77 12.71
CA LYS A 97 0.19 4.63 13.38
C LYS A 97 0.52 3.35 12.64
N VAL A 98 1.15 2.42 13.34
CA VAL A 98 1.35 1.05 12.85
C VAL A 98 0.06 0.27 13.06
N ILE A 99 -0.40 -0.38 11.99
CA ILE A 99 -1.60 -1.22 11.96
C ILE A 99 -1.12 -2.66 11.84
N ALA A 100 -1.29 -3.43 12.92
CA ALA A 100 -0.98 -4.86 12.95
C ALA A 100 -1.97 -5.64 12.07
N ASP A 101 -1.58 -6.84 11.63
CA ASP A 101 -2.42 -7.72 10.81
C ASP A 101 -2.91 -7.03 9.52
N ALA A 102 -2.05 -6.22 8.90
CA ALA A 102 -2.34 -5.46 7.68
C ALA A 102 -1.11 -5.36 6.78
N SER A 103 -1.32 -5.40 5.46
CA SER A 103 -0.31 -5.22 4.42
C SER A 103 -0.75 -4.13 3.44
N HIS A 104 -0.27 -4.17 2.19
CA HIS A 104 -0.52 -3.13 1.19
C HIS A 104 -2.02 -2.93 0.89
N ALA A 105 -2.84 -3.97 1.08
CA ALA A 105 -4.30 -3.96 0.95
C ALA A 105 -5.03 -3.56 2.25
N LEU A 106 -4.39 -2.75 3.11
CA LEU A 106 -4.87 -2.37 4.46
C LEU A 106 -6.37 -2.07 4.56
N PHE A 107 -6.94 -1.30 3.63
CA PHE A 107 -8.36 -0.91 3.71
C PHE A 107 -9.31 -2.12 3.51
N PRO A 108 -9.17 -2.91 2.43
CA PRO A 108 -9.90 -4.17 2.30
C PRO A 108 -9.72 -5.15 3.48
N GLU A 109 -8.53 -5.19 4.07
CA GLU A 109 -8.19 -6.13 5.16
C GLU A 109 -8.85 -5.79 6.49
N GLN A 110 -8.91 -4.51 6.85
CA GLN A 110 -9.36 -4.08 8.19
C GLN A 110 -10.87 -3.84 8.28
N GLY A 111 -11.58 -3.74 7.15
CA GLY A 111 -13.03 -3.65 7.08
C GLY A 111 -13.63 -2.42 7.81
N ASN A 112 -14.94 -2.49 8.10
CA ASN A 112 -15.70 -1.36 8.69
C ASN A 112 -15.22 -0.89 10.10
N PRO A 113 -14.68 -1.74 10.99
CA PRO A 113 -14.18 -1.28 12.30
C PRO A 113 -13.00 -0.31 12.20
N PHE A 114 -12.18 -0.42 11.15
CA PHE A 114 -11.02 0.45 10.90
C PHE A 114 -11.39 1.94 10.87
N TRP A 115 -12.57 2.27 10.33
CA TRP A 115 -13.07 3.65 10.27
C TRP A 115 -13.19 4.33 11.63
N ARG A 116 -13.28 3.57 12.72
CA ARG A 116 -13.29 4.13 14.08
C ARG A 116 -12.01 4.87 14.44
N LEU A 117 -10.86 4.55 13.81
CA LEU A 117 -9.62 5.32 13.95
C LEU A 117 -9.77 6.76 13.43
N PHE A 118 -10.73 7.04 12.54
CA PHE A 118 -10.94 8.36 11.95
C PHE A 118 -12.13 9.13 12.58
N CYS A 119 -13.07 8.44 13.23
CA CYS A 119 -14.33 9.05 13.67
C CYS A 119 -14.38 9.42 15.17
N HIS A 120 -13.40 9.03 15.99
CA HIS A 120 -13.38 9.30 17.44
C HIS A 120 -12.09 10.02 17.92
N GLY A 121 -11.52 10.88 17.06
CA GLY A 121 -10.48 11.84 17.45
C GLY A 121 -11.05 13.09 18.10
#